data_AF-T1A1T0-F1
#
_entry.id   AF-T1A1T0-F1
#
_cell.length_a   1.000
_cell.length_b   1.000
_cell.length_c   1.000
_cell.angle_alpha   90.00
_cell.angle_beta   90.00
_cell.angle_gamma   90.00
#
_symmetry.space_group_name_H-M   'P 1'
#
loop_
_entity.id
_entity.type
_entity.pdbx_description
1 polymer ?
#
loop_
_entity_poly.entity_id
_entity_poly.type
_entity_poly.pdbx_seq_one_letter_code
_entity_poly.pdbx_strand_id
1 'polypeptide(L)' 'DELIDTLSIEKRSVLLLVSVIGLTYEEASSVLDCPVGTIKSRMYAARRELLSAISQSSASKTLGDVAR' A
#
# COMPACT_ATOMS: atom_id res chain seq x y z
N ASP A 1 8.41 6.58 -2.68
CA ASP A 1 8.64 5.28 -3.34
C ASP A 1 9.17 4.21 -2.42
N GLU A 2 10.24 4.45 -1.64
CA GLU A 2 10.87 3.43 -0.78
C GLU A 2 9.93 2.57 0.10
N LEU A 3 8.89 3.14 0.72
CA LEU A 3 7.93 2.37 1.53
C LEU A 3 6.93 1.55 0.69
N ILE A 4 6.52 2.08 -0.47
CA ILE A 4 5.65 1.35 -1.40
C ILE A 4 6.40 0.15 -1.98
N ASP A 5 7.73 0.26 -2.08
CA ASP A 5 8.59 -0.80 -2.56
C ASP A 5 8.68 -2.01 -1.63
N THR A 6 8.26 -1.87 -0.37
CA THR A 6 8.17 -2.97 0.60
C THR A 6 6.93 -3.84 0.42
N LEU A 7 5.91 -3.36 -0.31
CA LEU A 7 4.71 -4.14 -0.58
C LEU A 7 5.00 -5.24 -1.60
N SER A 8 4.32 -6.38 -1.44
CA SER A 8 4.27 -7.41 -2.47
C SER A 8 3.76 -6.83 -3.79
N ILE A 9 4.16 -7.42 -4.90
CA ILE A 9 3.83 -6.94 -6.25
C ILE A 9 2.31 -6.83 -6.41
N GLU A 10 1.55 -7.78 -5.89
CA GLU A 10 0.08 -7.80 -5.98
C GLU A 10 -0.55 -6.65 -5.20
N LYS A 11 -0.05 -6.35 -4.00
CA LYS A 11 -0.54 -5.24 -3.16
C LYS A 11 -0.20 -3.90 -3.80
N ARG A 12 1.03 -3.74 -4.30
CA ARG A 12 1.49 -2.54 -4.98
C ARG A 12 0.67 -2.26 -6.24
N SER A 13 0.44 -3.29 -7.06
CA SER A 13 -0.30 -3.17 -8.31
C SER A 13 -1.72 -2.67 -8.08
N VAL A 14 -2.43 -3.26 -7.11
CA VAL A 14 -3.79 -2.83 -6.77
C VAL A 14 -3.79 -1.39 -6.23
N LEU A 15 -2.85 -1.06 -5.36
CA LEU A 15 -2.75 0.28 -4.78
C LEU A 15 -2.55 1.35 -5.85
N LEU A 16 -1.66 1.12 -6.82
CA LEU A 16 -1.37 2.02 -7.92
C LEU A 16 -2.59 2.20 -8.84
N LEU A 17 -3.20 1.09 -9.26
CA LEU A 17 -4.37 1.11 -10.15
C LEU A 17 -5.54 1.90 -9.56
N VAL A 18 -5.84 1.68 -8.28
CA VAL A 18 -6.97 2.35 -7.63
C VAL A 18 -6.62 3.79 -7.22
N SER A 19 -5.48 3.99 -6.57
CA SER A 19 -5.20 5.26 -5.87
C SER A 19 -4.50 6.29 -6.74
N VAL A 20 -3.71 5.85 -7.72
CA VAL A 20 -2.94 6.73 -8.61
C VAL A 20 -3.62 6.85 -9.96
N ILE A 21 -3.99 5.71 -10.56
CA ILE A 21 -4.65 5.68 -11.88
C ILE A 21 -6.15 6.00 -11.75
N GLY A 22 -6.75 5.75 -10.59
CA GLY A 22 -8.15 6.10 -10.31
C GLY A 22 -9.17 5.07 -10.79
N LEU A 23 -8.75 3.83 -11.05
CA LEU A 23 -9.66 2.75 -11.42
C LEU A 23 -10.59 2.37 -10.26
N THR A 24 -11.81 1.99 -10.60
CA THR A 24 -12.73 1.30 -9.68
C THR A 24 -12.19 -0.08 -9.31
N TYR A 25 -12.76 -0.70 -8.28
CA TYR A 25 -12.36 -2.05 -7.89
C TYR A 25 -12.72 -3.10 -8.94
N GLU A 26 -13.81 -2.87 -9.66
CA GLU A 26 -14.29 -3.70 -10.76
C GLU A 26 -13.31 -3.62 -11.95
N GLU A 27 -12.89 -2.42 -12.35
CA GLU A 27 -11.89 -2.24 -13.41
C GLU A 27 -10.53 -2.83 -13.03
N ALA A 28 -10.06 -2.60 -11.80
CA ALA A 28 -8.80 -3.20 -11.32
C ALA A 28 -8.88 -4.74 -11.24
N SER A 29 -10.05 -5.29 -10.90
CA SER A 29 -10.33 -6.72 -10.91
C SER A 29 -10.19 -7.31 -12.31
N SER A 30 -10.71 -6.62 -13.33
CA SER A 30 -10.53 -7.01 -14.74
C SER A 30 -9.08 -6.90 -15.21
N VAL A 31 -8.35 -5.85 -14.84
CA VAL A 31 -6.95 -5.65 -15.25
C VAL A 31 -6.02 -6.70 -14.64
N LEU A 32 -6.24 -7.06 -13.37
CA LEU A 32 -5.38 -7.99 -12.65
C LEU A 32 -5.86 -9.44 -12.67
N ASP A 33 -6.93 -9.72 -13.43
CA ASP A 33 -7.56 -11.03 -13.57
C ASP A 33 -7.76 -11.75 -12.22
N CYS A 34 -8.43 -11.05 -11.28
CA CYS A 34 -8.70 -11.60 -9.96
C CYS A 34 -10.03 -11.07 -9.39
N PRO A 35 -10.70 -11.79 -8.46
CA PRO A 35 -12.00 -11.36 -7.94
C PRO A 35 -11.96 -9.97 -7.26
N VAL A 36 -13.05 -9.21 -7.36
CA VAL A 36 -13.21 -7.91 -6.65
C VAL A 36 -12.98 -8.05 -5.13
N GLY A 37 -13.35 -9.19 -4.54
CA GLY A 37 -13.05 -9.49 -3.12
C GLY A 37 -11.55 -9.54 -2.82
N THR A 38 -10.75 -10.04 -3.76
CA THR A 38 -9.28 -10.06 -3.69
C THR A 38 -8.69 -8.66 -3.83
N ILE A 39 -9.26 -7.81 -4.69
CA ILE A 39 -8.89 -6.39 -4.79
C ILE A 39 -9.08 -5.70 -3.43
N LYS A 40 -10.25 -5.86 -2.81
CA LYS A 40 -10.57 -5.28 -1.50
C LYS A 40 -9.63 -5.77 -0.40
N SER A 41 -9.37 -7.07 -0.32
CA SER A 41 -8.47 -7.64 0.71
C SER A 41 -7.01 -7.21 0.52
N ARG A 42 -6.52 -7.15 -0.72
CA ARG A 42 -5.19 -6.63 -1.05
C ARG A 42 -5.05 -5.14 -0.70
N MET A 43 -6.05 -4.32 -1.02
CA MET A 43 -6.07 -2.89 -0.64
C MET A 43 -6.01 -2.70 0.87
N TYR A 44 -6.81 -3.48 1.61
CA TYR A 44 -6.81 -3.43 3.07
C TYR A 44 -5.44 -3.79 3.65
N ALA A 45 -4.83 -4.89 3.18
CA ALA A 45 -3.49 -5.30 3.61
C ALA A 45 -2.43 -4.25 3.27
N ALA A 46 -2.42 -3.75 2.03
CA ALA A 46 -1.49 -2.72 1.57
C ALA A 46 -1.53 -1.46 2.44
N ARG A 47 -2.74 -0.95 2.72
CA ARG A 47 -2.92 0.24 3.57
C ARG A 47 -2.45 0.01 5.00
N ARG A 48 -2.73 -1.16 5.58
CA ARG A 48 -2.26 -1.52 6.93
C ARG A 48 -0.74 -1.60 7.01
N GLU A 49 -0.10 -2.24 6.03
CA GLU A 49 1.36 -2.36 5.96
C GLU A 49 2.02 -0.99 5.83
N LEU A 50 1.52 -0.13 4.94
CA LEU A 50 2.03 1.23 4.78
C LEU A 50 1.82 2.08 6.05
N LEU A 51 0.65 2.03 6.67
CA LEU A 51 0.39 2.77 7.90
C LEU A 51 1.33 2.35 9.03
N SER A 52 1.57 1.04 9.18
CA SER A 52 2.53 0.50 10.13
C SER A 52 3.95 0.98 9.83
N ALA A 53 4.38 0.91 8.58
CA ALA A 53 5.72 1.32 8.16
C ALA A 53 5.95 2.82 8.35
N ILE A 54 4.96 3.66 8.04
CA ILE A 54 5.01 5.11 8.28
C ILE A 54 5.14 5.39 9.78
N SER A 55 4.36 4.70 10.61
CA SER A 55 4.38 4.87 12.08
C SER A 55 5.72 4.48 12.69
N GLN A 56 6.38 3.44 12.15
CA GLN A 56 7.72 3.03 12.57
C GLN A 56 8.80 4.00 12.08
N SER A 57 8.68 4.49 10.85
CA SER A 57 9.62 5.46 10.28
C SER A 57 9.59 6.79 11.03
N SER A 58 8.39 7.27 11.39
CA SER A 58 8.25 8.49 12.19
C SER A 58 8.78 8.32 13.61
N ALA A 59 8.51 7.18 14.26
CA ALA A 59 9.07 6.89 15.59
C ALA A 59 10.61 6.82 15.58
N SER A 60 11.20 6.23 14.53
CA SER A 60 12.66 6.16 14.40
C SER A 60 13.31 7.52 14.13
N LYS A 61 12.63 8.44 13.43
CA LYS A 61 13.13 9.81 13.23
C LYS A 61 13.13 10.61 14.54
N THR A 62 12.05 10.52 15.32
CA THR A 62 11.96 11.24 16.60
C THR A 62 13.06 10.83 17.59
N LEU A 63 13.42 9.55 17.67
CA LEU A 63 14.52 9.08 18.52
C LEU A 63 15.89 9.55 18.04
N GLY A 64 16.10 9.68 16.72
CA GLY A 64 17.33 10.22 16.14
C GLY A 64 17.48 11.74 16.33
N ASP A 65 16.38 12.48 16.39
CA ASP A 65 16.38 13.94 16.55
C ASP A 65 16.56 14.37 18.02
N VAL A 66 16.11 13.57 18.99
CA VAL A 66 16.32 13.85 20.44
C VAL A 66 17.75 13.54 20.91
N ALA A 67 18.49 12.71 20.16
CA ALA A 67 19.86 12.33 20.48
C ALA A 67 20.94 13.27 19.91
N ARG A 68 20.55 14.43 19.35
CA ARG A 68 21.45 15.47 18.81
C ARG A 68 21.39 16.77 19.59
#